data_AF-G1TVQ0-F1
#
_entry.id   AF-G1TVQ0-F1
#
_cell.length_a   1.000
_cell.length_b   1.000
_cell.length_c   1.000
_cell.angle_alpha   90.00
_cell.angle_beta   90.00
_cell.angle_gamma   90.00
#
_symmetry.space_group_name_H-M   'P 1'
#
loop_
_entity.id
_entity.type
_entity.pdbx_description
1 polymer ?
#
loop_
_entity_poly.entity_id
_entity_poly.type
_entity_poly.pdbx_seq_one_letter_code
_entity_poly.pdbx_strand_id
1 'polypeptide(L)'
;MARSLSPVLLGVIVVLSATPGPSAGDRPMPKLAERKLCADEECSHPISMAVALQDYVAPDCRFLTIYRGQVVYVFSKLKGRGRLFWGGSVQGDYYGDLAARLGYFPSSIVREDRTLKPGKIDVKTDKWDFYCP
;
A
#
# COMPACT_ATOMS: atom_id res chain seq x y z
N MET A 1 1.76 -9.12 -82.39
CA MET A 1 1.78 -10.16 -81.34
C MET A 1 2.38 -9.51 -80.10
N ALA A 2 1.57 -8.94 -79.19
CA ALA A 2 1.06 -9.59 -77.96
C ALA A 2 2.23 -10.13 -77.11
N ARG A 3 2.52 -9.68 -75.88
CA ARG A 3 1.70 -9.52 -74.66
C ARG A 3 2.48 -8.62 -73.66
N SER A 4 1.86 -7.64 -72.96
CA SER A 4 1.35 -7.71 -71.56
C SER A 4 2.46 -7.87 -70.51
N LEU A 5 2.58 -7.20 -69.36
CA LEU A 5 1.77 -6.25 -68.56
C LEU A 5 2.71 -5.61 -67.51
N SER A 6 2.45 -4.34 -67.16
CA SER A 6 2.75 -3.50 -65.98
C SER A 6 3.69 -3.90 -64.80
N PRO A 7 4.19 -2.87 -64.06
CA PRO A 7 5.32 -2.91 -63.14
C PRO A 7 4.91 -3.37 -61.74
N VAL A 8 5.85 -3.93 -60.97
CA VAL A 8 5.67 -4.14 -59.53
C VAL A 8 6.72 -3.30 -58.80
N LEU A 9 6.29 -2.12 -58.34
CA LEU A 9 6.99 -1.34 -57.33
C LEU A 9 7.16 -2.21 -56.08
N LEU A 10 8.41 -2.51 -55.70
CA LEU A 10 8.72 -3.01 -54.36
C LEU A 10 8.54 -1.88 -53.36
N GLY A 11 7.33 -1.76 -52.81
CA GLY A 11 7.07 -0.94 -51.62
C GLY A 11 7.67 -1.61 -50.39
N VAL A 12 8.78 -1.08 -49.87
CA VAL A 12 9.32 -1.46 -48.57
C VAL A 12 8.43 -0.83 -47.50
N ILE A 13 7.47 -1.58 -46.97
CA ILE A 13 6.66 -1.17 -45.83
C ILE A 13 7.54 -1.36 -44.58
N VAL A 14 8.17 -0.28 -44.13
CA VAL A 14 8.82 -0.22 -42.81
C VAL A 14 7.71 -0.19 -41.77
N VAL A 15 7.36 -1.36 -41.23
CA VAL A 15 6.48 -1.46 -40.07
C VAL A 15 7.25 -0.91 -38.87
N LEU A 16 6.97 0.33 -38.47
CA LEU A 16 7.37 0.84 -37.16
C LEU A 16 6.65 0.02 -36.09
N SER A 17 7.31 -1.03 -35.61
CA SER A 17 6.90 -1.73 -34.40
C SER A 17 7.05 -0.76 -33.22
N ALA A 18 5.94 -0.17 -32.80
CA ALA A 18 5.85 0.48 -31.51
C ALA A 18 6.07 -0.58 -30.44
N THR A 19 7.29 -0.70 -29.92
CA THR A 19 7.56 -1.52 -28.76
C THR A 19 6.81 -0.91 -27.57
N PRO A 20 5.87 -1.61 -26.92
CA PRO A 20 5.30 -1.12 -25.68
C PRO A 20 6.46 -0.95 -24.70
N GLY A 21 6.67 0.28 -24.23
CA GLY A 21 7.65 0.57 -23.19
C GLY A 21 7.35 -0.28 -21.95
N PRO A 22 8.36 -0.58 -21.12
CA PRO A 22 8.18 -1.43 -19.95
C PRO A 22 7.07 -0.85 -19.08
N SER A 23 5.96 -1.56 -19.03
CA SER A 23 4.88 -1.32 -18.08
C SER A 23 5.49 -1.32 -16.68
N ALA A 24 5.35 -0.20 -15.97
CA ALA A 24 5.83 0.00 -14.61
C ALA A 24 5.02 -0.83 -13.58
N GLY A 25 4.57 -2.02 -13.95
CA GLY A 25 3.93 -2.99 -13.08
C GLY A 25 4.79 -4.24 -13.11
N ASP A 26 5.65 -4.36 -12.10
CA ASP A 26 5.93 -5.60 -11.33
C ASP A 26 7.31 -5.55 -10.64
N ARG A 27 7.82 -4.36 -10.29
CA ARG A 27 9.01 -4.29 -9.43
C ARG A 27 8.56 -4.61 -7.99
N PRO A 28 9.08 -5.66 -7.35
CA PRO A 28 8.70 -5.99 -5.98
C PRO A 28 8.95 -4.80 -5.07
N MET A 29 7.90 -4.26 -4.45
CA MET A 29 8.05 -3.17 -3.49
C MET A 29 8.80 -3.70 -2.25
N PRO A 30 9.89 -3.04 -1.82
CA PRO A 30 10.62 -3.47 -0.64
C PRO A 30 9.74 -3.45 0.61
N LYS A 31 9.89 -4.49 1.44
CA LYS A 31 9.24 -4.54 2.77
C LYS A 31 9.68 -3.36 3.62
N LEU A 32 8.74 -2.76 4.37
CA LEU A 32 9.07 -1.71 5.33
C LEU A 32 9.76 -2.27 6.58
N ALA A 33 9.43 -3.50 6.96
CA ALA A 33 10.03 -4.24 8.07
C ALA A 33 9.93 -5.74 7.82
N GLU A 34 10.74 -6.54 8.54
CA GLU A 34 10.64 -8.01 8.53
C GLU A 34 9.70 -8.55 9.62
N ARG A 35 9.40 -7.74 10.63
CA ARG A 35 8.66 -8.13 11.82
C ARG A 35 7.75 -7.00 12.29
N LYS A 36 6.66 -7.37 12.94
CA LYS A 36 5.63 -6.48 13.49
C LYS A 36 5.13 -7.00 14.83
N LEU A 37 4.71 -6.09 15.71
CA LEU A 37 4.01 -6.40 16.94
C LEU A 37 2.51 -6.27 16.71
N CYS A 38 1.74 -7.28 17.13
CA CYS A 38 0.28 -7.34 17.00
C CYS A 38 -0.38 -7.70 18.35
N ALA A 39 -1.69 -7.50 18.42
CA ALA A 39 -2.51 -7.89 19.58
C ALA A 39 -2.76 -9.41 19.65
N ASP A 40 -2.71 -10.08 18.49
CA ASP A 40 -2.93 -11.51 18.26
C ASP A 40 -2.14 -11.95 17.01
N GLU A 41 -2.05 -13.26 16.77
CA GLU A 41 -1.21 -13.85 15.70
C GLU A 41 -1.63 -13.41 14.29
N GLU A 42 -2.92 -13.14 14.08
CA GLU A 42 -3.49 -12.71 12.81
C GLU A 42 -3.52 -11.19 12.66
N CYS A 43 -3.13 -10.45 13.69
CA CYS A 43 -3.25 -8.99 13.77
C CYS A 43 -4.70 -8.51 13.52
N SER A 44 -5.68 -9.33 13.90
CA SER A 44 -7.11 -9.11 13.65
C SER A 44 -7.74 -8.14 14.65
N HIS A 45 -7.15 -7.96 15.83
CA HIS A 45 -7.61 -7.04 16.85
C HIS A 45 -6.74 -5.79 16.95
N PRO A 46 -7.33 -4.63 17.25
CA PRO A 46 -6.56 -3.41 17.47
C PRO A 46 -5.79 -3.48 18.79
N ILE A 47 -4.55 -3.02 18.76
CA ILE A 47 -3.69 -2.77 19.91
C ILE A 47 -4.21 -1.57 20.69
N SER A 48 -4.51 -0.47 20.00
CA SER A 48 -4.88 0.80 20.61
C SER A 48 -5.73 1.67 19.69
N MET A 49 -6.38 2.65 20.31
CA MET A 49 -7.03 3.78 19.66
C MET A 49 -6.13 5.00 19.87
N ALA A 50 -5.86 5.72 18.78
CA ALA A 50 -5.03 6.91 18.75
C ALA A 50 -5.75 8.07 18.05
N VAL A 51 -5.37 9.29 18.37
CA VAL A 51 -5.87 10.50 17.73
C VAL A 51 -4.73 11.17 16.96
N ALA A 52 -5.00 11.55 15.71
CA ALA A 52 -4.03 12.26 14.87
C ALA A 52 -3.77 13.68 15.39
N LEU A 53 -2.49 14.00 15.59
CA LEU A 53 -2.02 15.30 16.06
C LEU A 53 -1.77 16.28 14.91
N GLN A 54 -1.48 15.76 13.72
CA GLN A 54 -1.13 16.52 12.52
C GLN A 54 -1.59 15.77 11.26
N ASP A 55 -1.61 16.49 10.14
CA ASP A 55 -1.92 15.92 8.83
C ASP A 55 -0.73 15.12 8.29
N TYR A 56 -1.04 14.09 7.52
CA TYR A 56 -0.11 13.25 6.79
C TYR A 56 -0.77 12.73 5.52
N VAL A 57 -0.16 13.01 4.38
CA VAL A 57 -0.63 12.56 3.07
C VAL A 57 0.18 11.34 2.66
N ALA A 58 -0.51 10.26 2.28
CA ALA A 58 0.12 9.03 1.87
C ALA A 58 1.04 9.25 0.65
N PRO A 59 2.35 8.93 0.73
CA PRO A 59 3.26 9.06 -0.41
C PRO A 59 3.04 7.96 -1.46
N ASP A 60 2.54 6.80 -1.04
CA ASP A 60 2.13 5.70 -1.90
C ASP A 60 0.98 4.92 -1.26
N CYS A 61 0.45 3.96 -2.00
CA CYS A 61 -0.71 3.14 -1.64
C CYS A 61 -0.58 2.33 -0.34
N ARG A 62 0.65 2.05 0.15
CA ARG A 62 0.85 1.35 1.43
C ARG A 62 0.45 2.21 2.63
N PHE A 63 0.43 3.53 2.45
CA PHE A 63 0.25 4.46 3.55
C PHE A 63 -1.20 4.96 3.65
N LEU A 64 -1.59 5.35 4.85
CA LEU A 64 -2.84 6.05 5.11
C LEU A 64 -2.64 7.55 4.95
N THR A 65 -3.62 8.21 4.31
CA THR A 65 -3.80 9.65 4.47
C THR A 65 -4.59 9.87 5.74
N ILE A 66 -4.06 10.68 6.65
CA ILE A 66 -4.60 10.93 7.98
C ILE A 66 -4.60 12.44 8.20
N TYR A 67 -5.73 12.97 8.65
CA TYR A 67 -5.90 14.37 9.00
C TYR A 67 -6.00 14.54 10.50
N ARG A 68 -5.56 15.70 10.99
CA ARG A 68 -5.60 16.07 12.39
C ARG A 68 -6.99 15.89 12.99
N GLY A 69 -7.04 15.30 14.19
CA GLY A 69 -8.29 15.02 14.91
C GLY A 69 -8.97 13.71 14.52
N GLN A 70 -8.56 13.05 13.42
CA GLN A 70 -9.11 11.74 13.09
C GLN A 70 -8.67 10.68 14.11
N VAL A 71 -9.60 9.76 14.40
CA VAL A 71 -9.33 8.58 15.23
C VAL A 71 -8.75 7.48 14.36
N VAL A 72 -7.70 6.83 14.86
CA VAL A 72 -6.98 5.75 14.19
C VAL A 72 -6.94 4.54 15.10
N TYR A 73 -7.39 3.40 14.60
CA TYR A 73 -7.21 2.11 15.27
C TYR A 73 -5.91 1.48 14.82
N VAL A 74 -5.00 1.24 15.76
CA VAL A 74 -3.67 0.67 15.50
C VAL A 74 -3.75 -0.85 15.63
N PHE A 75 -3.41 -1.58 14.57
CA PHE A 75 -3.43 -3.05 14.55
C PHE A 75 -2.03 -3.66 14.60
N SER A 76 -1.01 -2.93 14.11
CA SER A 76 0.37 -3.41 14.17
C SER A 76 1.37 -2.28 14.41
N LYS A 77 2.50 -2.60 15.05
CA LYS A 77 3.66 -1.71 15.21
C LYS A 77 4.88 -2.37 14.60
N LEU A 78 5.42 -1.83 13.50
CA LEU A 78 6.56 -2.45 12.82
C LEU A 78 7.82 -2.45 13.70
N LYS A 79 8.76 -3.37 13.43
CA LYS A 79 10.04 -3.47 14.13
C LYS A 79 11.23 -3.18 13.21
N GLY A 80 12.39 -2.95 13.82
CA GLY A 80 13.66 -2.81 13.09
C GLY A 80 13.70 -1.55 12.22
N ARG A 81 13.96 -1.73 10.92
CA ARG A 81 14.08 -0.62 9.95
C ARG A 81 12.77 0.18 9.82
N GLY A 82 11.62 -0.48 9.92
CA GLY A 82 10.31 0.14 9.80
C GLY A 82 9.71 0.65 11.10
N ARG A 83 10.44 0.64 12.23
CA ARG A 83 9.89 0.92 13.58
C ARG A 83 9.17 2.26 13.77
N LEU A 84 9.41 3.20 12.86
CA LEU A 84 8.75 4.51 12.87
C LEU A 84 7.32 4.43 12.32
N PHE A 85 6.93 3.32 11.69
CA PHE A 85 5.62 3.14 11.08
C PHE A 85 4.78 2.15 11.85
N TRP A 86 3.52 2.51 12.06
CA TRP A 86 2.48 1.62 12.58
C TRP A 86 1.45 1.35 11.48
N GLY A 87 0.79 0.21 11.56
CA GLY A 87 -0.29 -0.19 10.66
C GLY A 87 -1.64 -0.09 11.36
N GLY A 88 -2.64 0.46 10.68
CA GLY A 88 -3.96 0.64 11.25
C GLY A 88 -5.01 1.02 10.23
N SER A 89 -6.14 1.53 10.72
CA SER A 89 -7.21 2.13 9.91
C SER A 89 -7.71 3.41 10.55
N VAL A 90 -8.05 4.40 9.72
CA VAL A 90 -8.81 5.57 10.18
C VAL A 90 -10.25 5.12 10.47
N GLN A 91 -10.85 5.68 11.52
CA GLN A 91 -12.27 5.51 11.80
C GLN A 91 -13.06 6.17 10.66
N GLY A 92 -13.79 5.36 9.90
CA GLY A 92 -14.71 5.83 8.86
C GLY A 92 -15.92 6.54 9.46
N ASP A 93 -16.63 7.26 8.60
CA ASP A 93 -17.95 7.80 8.86
C ASP A 93 -19.00 6.69 8.93
N TYR A 94 -19.96 6.88 9.84
CA TYR A 94 -20.91 5.88 10.31
C TYR A 94 -22.02 5.65 9.27
N TYR A 95 -21.76 4.86 8.23
CA TYR A 95 -22.73 4.04 7.48
C TYR A 95 -21.96 2.94 6.73
N GLY A 96 -22.38 1.69 6.91
CA GLY A 96 -21.62 0.48 6.60
C GLY A 96 -21.29 0.19 5.13
N ASP A 97 -20.56 -0.91 4.97
CA ASP A 97 -20.18 -1.67 3.76
C ASP A 97 -18.81 -1.45 3.11
N LEU A 98 -17.99 -0.48 3.52
CA LEU A 98 -16.60 -0.46 3.08
C LEU A 98 -15.66 -1.05 4.13
N ALA A 99 -14.99 -2.15 3.77
CA ALA A 99 -13.92 -2.72 4.58
C ALA A 99 -12.90 -1.61 4.90
N ALA A 100 -12.62 -1.42 6.18
CA ALA A 100 -11.75 -0.35 6.64
C ALA A 100 -10.35 -0.53 6.02
N ARG A 101 -9.91 0.45 5.23
CA ARG A 101 -8.63 0.35 4.51
C ARG A 101 -7.49 0.31 5.52
N LEU A 102 -6.72 -0.78 5.50
CA LEU A 102 -5.48 -0.87 6.25
C LEU A 102 -4.34 -0.15 5.52
N GLY A 103 -3.49 0.51 6.29
CA GLY A 103 -2.25 1.08 5.77
C GLY A 103 -1.35 1.57 6.89
N TYR A 104 -0.16 2.02 6.49
CA TYR A 104 0.87 2.49 7.42
C TYR A 104 0.87 4.00 7.58
N PHE A 105 1.36 4.46 8.73
CA PHE A 105 1.57 5.87 9.02
C PHE A 105 2.68 6.04 10.08
N PRO A 106 3.36 7.19 10.13
CA PRO A 106 4.37 7.43 11.14
C PRO A 106 3.76 7.44 12.54
N SER A 107 4.34 6.74 13.51
CA SER A 107 3.81 6.72 14.87
C SER A 107 3.81 8.10 15.53
N SER A 108 4.69 9.00 15.09
CA SER A 108 4.85 10.35 15.64
C SER A 108 3.68 11.29 15.32
N ILE A 109 2.85 10.98 14.32
CA ILE A 109 1.73 11.85 13.95
C ILE A 109 0.45 11.58 14.75
N VAL A 110 0.45 10.55 15.62
CA VAL A 110 -0.69 10.19 16.47
C VAL A 110 -0.29 10.19 17.94
N ARG A 111 -1.28 10.39 18.82
CA ARG A 111 -1.17 10.11 20.25
C ARG A 111 -2.05 8.92 20.59
N GLU A 112 -1.48 7.88 21.18
CA GLU A 112 -2.27 6.77 21.72
C GLU A 112 -3.08 7.26 22.93
N ASP A 113 -4.40 7.25 22.82
CA ASP A 113 -5.29 7.70 23.90
C ASP A 113 -5.78 6.50 24.73
N ARG A 114 -5.99 5.32 24.10
CA ARG A 114 -6.45 4.12 24.80
C ARG A 114 -5.82 2.84 24.25
N THR A 115 -5.17 2.07 25.12
CA THR A 115 -4.77 0.69 24.81
C THR A 115 -5.99 -0.24 24.92
N LEU A 116 -6.25 -1.01 23.87
CA LEU A 116 -7.37 -1.96 23.78
C LEU A 116 -6.88 -3.39 24.07
N LYS A 117 -5.76 -3.78 23.46
CA LYS A 117 -5.07 -5.05 23.72
C LYS A 117 -3.54 -4.86 23.72
N PRO A 118 -2.78 -5.65 24.49
CA PRO A 118 -1.32 -5.56 24.46
C PRO A 118 -0.76 -5.96 23.09
N GLY A 119 -0.08 -5.05 22.39
CA GLY A 119 0.62 -5.34 21.14
C GLY A 119 1.98 -6.01 21.39
N LYS A 120 1.97 -7.24 21.90
CA LYS A 120 3.19 -7.97 22.32
C LYS A 120 3.53 -9.17 21.44
N ILE A 121 2.59 -9.62 20.60
CA ILE A 121 2.79 -10.80 19.76
C ILE A 121 3.70 -10.41 18.60
N ASP A 122 4.88 -11.02 18.52
CA ASP A 122 5.88 -10.72 17.51
C ASP A 122 5.70 -11.65 16.30
N VAL A 123 5.20 -11.09 15.20
CA VAL A 123 4.85 -11.81 13.96
C VAL A 123 5.80 -11.40 12.84
N LYS A 124 6.16 -12.36 11.97
CA LYS A 124 6.92 -12.07 10.75
C LYS A 124 5.99 -11.39 9.74
N THR A 125 6.47 -10.36 9.05
CA THR A 125 5.69 -9.71 7.99
C THR A 125 5.68 -10.56 6.72
N ASP A 126 4.54 -10.67 6.07
CA ASP A 126 4.39 -11.36 4.79
C ASP A 126 4.50 -10.41 3.58
N LYS A 127 4.13 -10.89 2.38
CA LYS A 127 4.10 -10.06 1.16
C LYS A 127 2.85 -9.17 1.12
N TRP A 128 1.74 -9.66 1.66
CA TRP A 128 0.44 -9.00 1.63
C TRP A 128 0.38 -7.79 2.55
N ASP A 129 1.18 -7.80 3.62
CA ASP A 129 1.38 -6.70 4.55
C ASP A 129 1.79 -5.39 3.87
N PHE A 130 2.47 -5.44 2.72
CA PHE A 130 2.94 -4.26 1.99
C PHE A 130 2.39 -4.19 0.57
N TYR A 131 1.41 -5.03 0.25
CA TYR A 131 0.79 -5.09 -1.05
C TYR A 131 -0.21 -3.94 -1.22
N CYS A 132 -0.22 -3.36 -2.40
CA CYS A 132 -1.24 -2.39 -2.79
C CYS A 132 -2.26 -3.08 -3.70
N PRO A 133 -3.56 -3.08 -3.33
CA PRO A 133 -4.61 -3.52 -4.23
C PRO A 133 -4.73 -2.65 -5.48
#